data_AF-A0A4Y2Q393-F1
#
_entry.id   AF-A0A4Y2Q393-F1
#
_cell.length_a   1.000
_cell.length_b   1.000
_cell.length_c   1.000
_cell.angle_alpha   90.00
_cell.angle_beta   90.00
_cell.angle_gamma   90.00
#
_symmetry.space_group_name_H-M   'P 1'
#
loop_
_entity.id
_entity.type
_entity.pdbx_description
1 polymer ?
#
loop_
_entity_poly.entity_id
_entity_poly.type
_entity_poly.pdbx_seq_one_letter_code
_entity_poly.pdbx_strand_id
1 'polypeptide(L)'
;VEYNVVDRKPYVSALNGKEDDPEMGTFWFLYLKTVNSDEDPKIVEESPVDIKLKPNQEIILWYKCGPWSGQSLIQKPVTPP
;
A
#
# COMPACT_ATOMS: atom_id res chain seq x y z
N VAL A 1 -15.00 -1.14 5.02
CA VAL A 1 -13.78 -1.52 4.28
C VAL A 1 -14.21 -2.43 3.17
N GLU A 2 -13.75 -2.16 1.96
CA GLU A 2 -13.93 -3.01 0.79
C GLU A 2 -12.58 -3.51 0.32
N TYR A 3 -12.57 -4.64 -0.39
CA TYR A 3 -11.35 -5.29 -0.84
C TYR A 3 -11.48 -5.82 -2.27
N ASN A 4 -10.37 -5.80 -2.99
CA ASN A 4 -10.18 -6.49 -4.26
C ASN A 4 -9.31 -7.73 -4.06
N VAL A 5 -9.54 -8.79 -4.83
CA VAL A 5 -8.72 -10.00 -4.77
C VAL A 5 -7.70 -9.97 -5.90
N VAL A 6 -6.42 -9.92 -5.55
CA VAL A 6 -5.29 -10.00 -6.48
C VAL A 6 -4.47 -11.22 -6.12
N ASP A 7 -4.20 -12.08 -7.10
CA ASP A 7 -3.48 -13.35 -6.90
C ASP A 7 -4.04 -14.20 -5.73
N ARG A 8 -5.38 -14.32 -5.68
CA ARG A 8 -6.13 -15.04 -4.63
C ARG A 8 -6.01 -14.45 -3.21
N LYS A 9 -5.44 -13.25 -3.07
CA LYS A 9 -5.28 -12.55 -1.81
C LYS A 9 -6.05 -11.23 -1.80
N PRO A 10 -6.75 -10.89 -0.71
CA PRO A 10 -7.49 -9.63 -0.64
C PRO A 10 -6.55 -8.46 -0.39
N TYR A 11 -6.83 -7.31 -0.99
CA TYR A 11 -6.16 -6.03 -0.76
C TYR A 11 -7.23 -4.96 -0.56
N VAL A 12 -6.99 -4.01 0.35
CA VAL A 12 -7.96 -2.93 0.61
C VAL A 12 -8.13 -2.12 -0.66
N SER A 13 -9.37 -1.99 -1.13
CA SER A 13 -9.74 -1.20 -2.30
C SER A 13 -10.55 0.04 -1.95
N ALA A 14 -11.20 0.04 -0.78
CA ALA A 14 -11.91 1.22 -0.29
C ALA A 14 -12.00 1.25 1.23
N LEU A 15 -11.97 2.46 1.79
CA LEU A 15 -12.26 2.71 3.20
C LEU A 15 -13.16 3.94 3.31
N ASN A 16 -14.30 3.77 4.00
CA ASN A 16 -15.26 4.84 4.27
C ASN A 16 -15.79 5.55 3.00
N GLY A 17 -16.10 4.78 1.94
CA GLY A 17 -16.58 5.29 0.66
C GLY A 17 -15.52 5.96 -0.21
N LYS A 18 -14.26 5.90 0.20
CA LYS A 18 -13.12 6.40 -0.58
C LYS A 18 -12.37 5.22 -1.19
N GLU A 19 -12.53 5.07 -2.49
CA GLU A 19 -11.98 3.98 -3.30
C GLU A 19 -10.60 4.33 -3.84
N ASP A 20 -9.85 3.32 -4.25
CA ASP A 20 -8.66 3.50 -5.07
C ASP A 20 -8.99 4.23 -6.38
N ASP A 21 -8.08 5.08 -6.82
CA ASP A 21 -8.17 5.85 -8.05
C ASP A 21 -6.95 5.56 -8.93
N PRO A 22 -7.05 4.53 -9.79
CA PRO A 22 -5.97 4.18 -10.71
C PRO A 22 -5.65 5.28 -11.73
N GLU A 23 -6.62 6.12 -12.09
CA GLU A 23 -6.43 7.20 -13.07
C GLU A 23 -5.54 8.31 -12.48
N MET A 24 -5.73 8.64 -11.20
CA MET A 24 -4.88 9.57 -10.45
C MET A 24 -3.68 8.90 -9.76
N GLY A 25 -3.47 7.60 -9.97
CA GLY A 25 -2.40 6.83 -9.32
C GLY A 25 -2.44 6.91 -7.79
N THR A 26 -3.64 6.96 -7.22
CA THR A 26 -3.88 7.18 -5.80
C THR A 26 -4.52 5.95 -5.19
N PHE A 27 -3.88 5.38 -4.18
CA PHE A 27 -4.27 4.08 -3.64
C PHE A 27 -4.22 4.07 -2.11
N TRP A 28 -4.86 3.07 -1.52
CA TRP A 28 -4.72 2.72 -0.12
C TRP A 28 -3.45 1.90 0.12
N PHE A 29 -2.47 2.50 0.79
CA PHE A 29 -1.24 1.84 1.18
C PHE A 29 -1.30 1.37 2.63
N LEU A 30 -0.83 0.15 2.88
CA LEU A 30 -0.72 -0.39 4.23
C LEU A 30 0.68 -0.14 4.78
N TYR A 31 0.74 0.41 5.97
CA TYR A 31 1.97 0.63 6.73
C TYR A 31 1.89 -0.09 8.06
N LEU A 32 3.03 -0.63 8.50
CA LEU A 32 3.22 -1.12 9.86
C LEU A 32 4.10 -0.16 10.63
N LYS A 33 3.65 0.20 11.82
CA LYS A 33 4.42 0.98 12.78
C LYS A 33 4.51 0.24 14.11
N THR A 34 5.67 0.30 14.73
CA THR A 34 5.83 -0.15 16.11
C THR A 34 5.45 0.99 17.04
N VAL A 35 4.49 0.75 17.92
CA VAL A 35 4.01 1.70 18.93
C VAL A 35 5.17 2.05 19.87
N ASN A 36 5.34 3.34 20.15
CA ASN A 36 6.44 3.90 20.95
C ASN A 36 7.85 3.69 20.38
N SER A 37 7.97 3.39 19.09
CA SER A 37 9.24 3.42 18.38
C SER A 37 9.41 4.76 17.66
N ASP A 38 10.63 5.26 17.64
CA ASP A 38 11.03 6.40 16.79
C ASP A 38 11.24 5.99 15.32
N GLU A 39 11.08 4.70 14.98
CA GLU A 39 11.14 4.24 13.59
C GLU A 39 9.91 4.72 12.80
N ASP A 40 10.16 5.18 11.57
CA ASP A 40 9.10 5.52 10.63
C ASP A 40 8.23 4.30 10.29
N PRO A 41 6.93 4.51 10.02
CA PRO A 41 6.06 3.46 9.49
C PRO A 41 6.64 2.87 8.20
N LYS A 42 6.67 1.54 8.11
CA LYS A 42 7.17 0.81 6.93
C LYS A 42 6.00 0.36 6.08
N ILE A 43 6.08 0.64 4.77
CA ILE A 43 5.10 0.15 3.80
C ILE A 43 5.16 -1.39 3.75
N VAL A 44 4.00 -2.01 3.60
CA VAL A 44 3.85 -3.46 3.45
C VAL A 44 3.17 -3.74 2.11
N GLU A 45 3.86 -4.52 1.27
CA GLU A 45 3.35 -4.97 -0.03
C GLU A 45 2.61 -6.32 0.08
N GLU A 46 2.69 -6.98 1.24
CA GLU A 46 1.98 -8.22 1.54
C GLU A 46 0.48 -7.97 1.72
N SER A 47 -0.33 -8.99 1.42
CA SER A 47 -1.76 -8.92 1.66
C SER A 47 -2.06 -8.81 3.16
N PRO A 48 -3.05 -8.01 3.58
CA PRO A 48 -3.50 -7.92 4.96
C PRO A 48 -3.73 -9.27 5.66
N VAL A 49 -4.09 -10.33 4.94
CA VAL A 49 -4.32 -11.66 5.54
C VAL A 49 -3.04 -12.40 5.93
N ASP A 50 -1.91 -12.03 5.32
CA ASP A 50 -0.61 -12.62 5.62
C ASP A 50 0.11 -11.89 6.77
N ILE A 51 -0.34 -10.68 7.11
CA ILE A 51 0.27 -9.84 8.14
C ILE A 51 -0.01 -10.43 9.51
N LYS A 52 1.07 -10.85 10.18
CA LYS A 52 1.04 -11.28 11.59
C LYS A 52 1.47 -10.13 12.48
N LEU A 53 0.50 -9.44 13.08
CA LEU A 53 0.77 -8.39 14.05
C LEU A 53 1.47 -8.94 15.28
N LYS A 54 2.57 -8.30 15.66
CA LYS A 54 3.24 -8.50 16.94
C LYS A 54 2.63 -7.58 17.98
N PRO A 55 2.81 -7.88 19.29
CA PRO A 55 2.50 -6.93 20.35
C PRO A 55 3.14 -5.57 20.04
N ASN A 56 2.40 -4.50 20.30
CA ASN A 56 2.83 -3.12 20.09
C ASN A 56 3.09 -2.78 18.61
N GLN A 57 2.43 -3.46 17.66
CA GLN A 57 2.37 -3.01 16.27
C GLN A 57 0.99 -2.47 15.94
N GLU A 58 0.97 -1.41 15.13
CA GLU A 58 -0.24 -0.81 14.58
C GLU A 58 -0.20 -0.83 13.04
N ILE A 59 -1.39 -0.94 12.45
CA ILE A 59 -1.59 -0.82 11.01
C ILE A 59 -2.07 0.59 10.72
N ILE A 60 -1.42 1.23 9.77
CA ILE A 60 -1.82 2.53 9.23
C ILE A 60 -2.25 2.30 7.78
N LEU A 61 -3.49 2.66 7.46
CA LEU A 61 -3.97 2.75 6.08
C LEU A 61 -3.84 4.19 5.61
N TRP A 62 -3.00 4.42 4.61
CA TRP A 62 -2.68 5.74 4.11
C TRP A 62 -3.17 5.89 2.67
N TYR A 63 -4.13 6.79 2.43
CA TYR A 63 -4.57 7.15 1.09
C TYR A 63 -3.67 8.25 0.52
N LYS A 64 -2.87 7.92 -0.49
CA LYS A 64 -1.97 8.89 -1.14
C LYS A 64 -1.69 8.53 -2.59
N CYS A 65 -1.21 9.52 -3.35
CA CYS A 65 -0.62 9.26 -4.65
C CYS A 65 0.74 8.56 -4.47
N GLY A 66 1.03 7.58 -5.32
CA GLY A 66 2.35 6.96 -5.36
C GLY A 66 2.38 5.70 -6.22
N PRO A 67 3.58 5.24 -6.61
CA PRO A 67 3.73 3.98 -7.31
C PRO A 67 3.34 2.83 -6.37
N TRP A 68 2.52 1.91 -6.87
CA TRP A 68 2.07 0.73 -6.11
C TRP A 68 3.21 -0.24 -5.77
N SER A 69 4.33 -0.17 -6.51
CA SER A 69 5.55 -0.93 -6.25
C SER A 69 6.73 0.01 -6.00
N GLY A 70 7.54 -0.28 -4.98
CA GLY A 70 8.82 0.41 -4.73
C GLY A 70 9.85 0.28 -5.88
N GLN A 71 9.55 -0.52 -6.90
CA GLN A 71 10.14 -0.34 -8.23
C GLN A 71 9.66 0.99 -8.80
N SER A 72 10.46 2.03 -8.57
CA SER A 72 10.65 3.06 -9.56
C SER A 72 10.82 2.33 -10.90
N LEU A 73 9.77 2.30 -11.71
CA LEU A 73 9.95 2.21 -13.14
C LEU A 73 10.79 3.44 -13.45
N ILE A 74 12.12 3.27 -13.42
CA ILE A 74 13.03 4.00 -14.28
C ILE A 74 12.36 3.85 -15.64
N GLN A 75 11.63 4.89 -16.03
CA GLN A 75 11.18 5.05 -17.39
C GLN A 75 12.46 4.87 -18.20
N LYS A 76 12.59 3.73 -18.88
CA LYS A 76 13.69 3.56 -19.81
C LYS A 76 13.65 4.79 -20.71
N PRO A 77 14.77 5.52 -20.88
CA PRO A 77 14.80 6.65 -21.78
C PRO A 77 14.26 6.17 -23.13
N VAL A 78 13.18 6.78 -23.59
CA VAL A 78 12.70 6.57 -24.95
C VAL A 78 13.76 7.20 -25.84
N THR A 79 14.62 6.38 -26.42
CA THR A 79 15.53 6.85 -27.47
C THR A 79 14.69 7.10 -28.72
N PRO A 80 14.65 8.33 -29.26
CA PRO A 80 13.97 8.60 -30.53
C PRO A 80 14.71 7.91 -31.69
N PRO A 81 14.01 7.65 -32.82
CA PRO A 81 14.51 6.89 -33.97
C PRO A 81 15.69 7.55 -34.69
#